data_AF-A0A098GA83-F1
#
_entry.id   AF-A0A098GA83-F1
#
_cell.length_a   1.000
_cell.length_b   1.000
_cell.length_c   1.000
_cell.angle_alpha   90.00
_cell.angle_beta   90.00
_cell.angle_gamma   90.00
#
_symmetry.space_group_name_H-M   'P 1'
#
loop_
_entity.id
_entity.type
_entity.pdbx_description
1 polymer ?
#
loop_
_entity_poly.entity_id
_entity_poly.type
_entity_poly.pdbx_seq_one_letter_code
_entity_poly.pdbx_strand_id
1 'polypeptide(L)'
;MLDNITIGYLTGEHKALKNHLNSDEIIPRRPFTWGQMFFKPYESTTEYVFCARHTFIPTVLIGLIILNPVGTIVGLPLVVGGITLTLFALMGISEAIGSDTLFSFAFETGAYLIQDFCQALIDLTLLPVSALAMATRGISTGLQATGIYDYDADEQSESLTI
;
A
#
# COMPACT_ATOMS: atom_id res chain seq x y z
N MET A 1 -10.20 9.45 -9.15
CA MET A 1 -9.06 10.22 -8.59
C MET A 1 -8.55 9.63 -7.27
N LEU A 2 -9.38 8.93 -6.48
CA LEU A 2 -8.94 8.20 -5.28
C LEU A 2 -8.88 6.67 -5.49
N ASP A 3 -9.04 6.21 -6.73
CA ASP A 3 -9.29 4.80 -7.06
C ASP A 3 -8.08 3.87 -6.81
N ASN A 4 -6.91 4.45 -6.57
CA ASN A 4 -5.68 3.74 -6.24
C ASN A 4 -5.39 3.73 -4.73
N ILE A 5 -6.21 4.40 -3.91
CA ILE A 5 -6.12 4.25 -2.47
C ILE A 5 -6.70 2.89 -2.11
N THR A 6 -5.86 2.00 -1.58
CA THR A 6 -6.25 0.62 -1.38
C THR A 6 -5.79 0.07 -0.04
N ILE A 7 -6.70 -0.64 0.61
CA ILE A 7 -6.42 -1.50 1.77
C ILE A 7 -6.30 -2.97 1.34
N GLY A 8 -6.28 -3.22 0.02
CA GLY A 8 -6.28 -4.53 -0.60
C GLY A 8 -5.09 -5.41 -0.25
N TYR A 9 -3.96 -4.80 0.12
CA TYR A 9 -2.80 -5.52 0.65
C TYR A 9 -3.11 -6.23 1.97
N LEU A 10 -4.04 -5.65 2.75
CA LEU A 10 -4.43 -6.14 4.07
C LEU A 10 -5.63 -7.08 3.96
N THR A 11 -6.68 -6.65 3.26
CA THR A 11 -7.92 -7.45 3.06
C THR A 11 -7.72 -8.60 2.10
N GLY A 12 -6.61 -8.65 1.38
CA GLY A 12 -6.37 -9.61 0.32
C GLY A 12 -7.20 -9.37 -0.95
N GLU A 13 -7.93 -8.26 -1.06
CA GLU A 13 -8.74 -7.94 -2.25
C GLU A 13 -7.89 -7.66 -3.49
N HIS A 14 -6.59 -7.41 -3.33
CA HIS A 14 -5.68 -7.16 -4.42
C HIS A 14 -4.51 -8.15 -4.39
N LYS A 15 -4.15 -8.68 -5.56
CA LYS A 15 -2.97 -9.53 -5.74
C LYS A 15 -1.93 -8.77 -6.55
N ALA A 16 -0.72 -8.66 -6.00
CA ALA A 16 0.41 -8.06 -6.69
C ALA A 16 1.03 -9.05 -7.70
N LEU A 17 0.96 -8.70 -8.98
CA LEU A 17 1.59 -9.42 -10.08
C LEU A 17 3.07 -9.05 -10.18
N LYS A 18 3.37 -7.76 -10.03
CA LYS A 18 4.73 -7.23 -10.17
C LYS A 18 4.92 -6.00 -9.30
N ASN A 19 6.06 -5.94 -8.62
CA ASN A 19 6.45 -4.81 -7.81
C ASN A 19 7.40 -3.89 -8.58
N HIS A 20 7.09 -2.60 -8.66
CA HIS A 20 8.03 -1.54 -9.05
C HIS A 20 8.34 -0.69 -7.82
N LEU A 21 9.32 0.23 -7.93
CA LEU A 21 9.77 1.03 -6.78
C LEU A 21 8.64 1.86 -6.14
N ASN A 22 7.78 2.47 -6.97
CA ASN A 22 6.73 3.40 -6.55
C ASN A 22 5.34 3.02 -7.09
N SER A 23 5.21 1.87 -7.75
CA SER A 23 3.92 1.39 -8.27
C SER A 23 3.91 -0.14 -8.27
N ASP A 24 2.75 -0.73 -8.03
CA ASP A 24 2.57 -2.17 -8.06
C ASP A 24 1.49 -2.50 -9.10
N GLU A 25 1.75 -3.52 -9.91
CA GLU A 25 0.77 -4.03 -10.86
C GLU A 25 -0.15 -4.99 -10.11
N ILE A 26 -1.38 -4.56 -9.85
CA ILE A 26 -2.35 -5.26 -9.01
C ILE A 26 -3.57 -5.72 -9.81
N ILE A 27 -4.08 -6.90 -9.47
CA ILE A 27 -5.38 -7.38 -9.97
C ILE A 27 -6.35 -7.58 -8.81
N PRO A 28 -7.64 -7.25 -8.99
CA PRO A 28 -8.65 -7.52 -7.98
C PRO A 28 -8.87 -9.04 -7.84
N ARG A 29 -9.04 -9.50 -6.60
CA ARG A 29 -9.44 -10.87 -6.26
C ARG A 29 -10.46 -10.86 -5.12
N ARG A 30 -10.99 -12.02 -4.77
CA ARG A 30 -11.91 -12.14 -3.63
C ARG A 30 -11.18 -11.75 -2.33
N PRO A 31 -11.82 -10.97 -1.45
CA PRO A 31 -11.28 -10.63 -0.14
C PRO A 31 -11.01 -11.91 0.66
N PHE A 32 -9.99 -11.85 1.50
CA PHE A 32 -9.75 -12.84 2.53
C PHE A 32 -10.80 -12.75 3.62
N THR A 33 -11.12 -13.89 4.23
CA THR A 33 -11.82 -13.91 5.51
C THR A 33 -10.91 -13.33 6.60
N TRP A 34 -11.48 -12.93 7.74
CA TRP A 34 -10.70 -12.45 8.89
C TRP A 34 -9.57 -13.42 9.30
N GLY A 35 -9.83 -14.73 9.27
CA GLY A 35 -8.79 -15.73 9.56
C GLY A 35 -7.69 -15.75 8.50
N GLN A 36 -8.06 -15.70 7.22
CA GLN A 36 -7.11 -15.68 6.11
C GLN A 36 -6.25 -14.41 6.11
N MET A 37 -6.81 -13.26 6.49
CA MET A 37 -6.09 -11.99 6.57
C MET A 37 -4.89 -12.05 7.55
N PHE A 38 -4.99 -12.80 8.64
CA PHE A 38 -3.89 -12.91 9.62
C PHE A 38 -3.06 -14.18 9.45
N PHE A 39 -3.66 -15.30 9.03
CA PHE A 39 -2.97 -16.59 9.13
C PHE A 39 -2.69 -17.24 7.79
N LYS A 40 -3.28 -16.79 6.68
CA LYS A 40 -2.97 -17.35 5.37
C LYS A 40 -1.52 -17.04 5.00
N PRO A 41 -0.68 -18.04 4.70
CA PRO A 41 0.68 -17.82 4.23
C PRO A 41 0.76 -16.88 3.01
N TYR A 42 1.93 -16.30 2.77
CA TYR A 42 2.16 -15.52 1.55
C TYR A 42 2.22 -16.46 0.33
N GLU A 43 1.45 -16.16 -0.71
CA GLU A 43 1.41 -16.98 -1.93
C GLU A 43 2.67 -16.78 -2.79
N SER A 44 3.34 -15.63 -2.64
CA SER A 44 4.53 -15.28 -3.40
C SER A 44 5.37 -14.22 -2.69
N THR A 45 6.63 -14.09 -3.13
CA THR A 45 7.51 -12.98 -2.73
C THR A 45 6.95 -11.62 -3.15
N THR A 46 6.21 -11.54 -4.26
CA THR A 46 5.58 -10.29 -4.73
C THR A 46 4.47 -9.83 -3.78
N GLU A 47 3.65 -10.76 -3.28
CA GLU A 47 2.62 -10.46 -2.28
C GLU A 47 3.26 -10.02 -0.95
N TYR A 48 4.34 -10.69 -0.53
CA TYR A 48 5.08 -10.29 0.66
C TYR A 48 5.62 -8.87 0.54
N VAL A 49 6.30 -8.53 -0.57
CA VAL A 49 6.86 -7.19 -0.79
C VAL A 49 5.77 -6.12 -0.83
N PHE A 50 4.64 -6.42 -1.45
CA PHE A 50 3.48 -5.52 -1.50
C PHE A 50 2.96 -5.21 -0.09
N CYS A 51 2.69 -6.25 0.73
CA CYS A 51 2.24 -6.05 2.11
C CYS A 51 3.30 -5.34 2.95
N ALA A 52 4.56 -5.74 2.80
CA ALA A 52 5.70 -5.19 3.54
C ALA A 52 5.85 -3.69 3.28
N ARG A 53 5.70 -3.23 2.04
CA ARG A 53 5.77 -1.80 1.69
C ARG A 53 4.78 -0.96 2.49
N HIS A 54 3.52 -1.40 2.50
CA HIS A 54 2.43 -0.72 3.21
C HIS A 54 2.51 -0.84 4.74
N THR A 55 3.47 -1.60 5.29
CA THR A 55 3.77 -1.66 6.73
C THR A 55 5.09 -0.96 7.08
N PHE A 56 6.12 -1.07 6.25
CA PHE A 56 7.44 -0.48 6.53
C PHE A 56 7.46 1.03 6.35
N ILE A 57 6.85 1.56 5.27
CA ILE A 57 6.80 3.01 5.02
C ILE A 57 6.15 3.74 6.21
N PRO A 58 4.96 3.37 6.70
CA PRO A 58 4.38 4.01 7.89
C PRO A 58 5.22 3.80 9.15
N THR A 59 5.88 2.65 9.32
CA THR A 59 6.81 2.44 10.45
C THR A 59 7.97 3.43 10.43
N VAL A 60 8.57 3.67 9.26
CA VAL A 60 9.62 4.68 9.08
C VAL A 60 9.08 6.08 9.37
N LEU A 61 7.86 6.40 8.92
CA LEU A 61 7.21 7.68 9.24
C LEU A 61 7.04 7.87 10.75
N ILE A 62 6.63 6.84 11.51
CA ILE A 62 6.60 6.91 12.98
C ILE A 62 7.99 7.17 13.55
N GLY A 63 9.02 6.48 13.05
CA GLY A 63 10.40 6.73 13.47
C GLY A 63 10.81 8.19 13.25
N LEU A 64 10.47 8.77 12.09
CA LEU A 64 10.71 10.18 11.79
C LEU A 64 9.92 11.12 12.69
N ILE A 65 8.67 10.80 13.02
CA ILE A 65 7.85 11.56 13.97
C ILE A 65 8.50 11.56 15.37
N ILE A 66 9.04 10.44 15.82
CA ILE A 66 9.72 10.34 17.13
C ILE A 66 11.02 11.17 17.13
N LEU A 67 11.81 11.10 16.05
CA LEU A 67 13.11 11.79 15.95
C LEU A 67 12.98 13.30 15.72
N ASN A 68 12.01 13.72 14.91
CA ASN A 68 11.76 15.12 14.59
C ASN A 68 10.24 15.36 14.41
N PRO A 69 9.50 15.53 15.51
CA PRO A 69 8.03 15.63 15.46
C PRO A 69 7.58 16.87 14.71
N VAL A 70 8.22 18.02 14.93
CA VAL A 70 7.83 19.28 14.28
C VAL A 70 8.11 19.22 12.77
N GLY A 71 9.31 18.76 12.39
CA GLY A 71 9.67 18.63 10.98
C GLY A 71 8.80 17.63 10.22
N THR A 72 8.37 16.55 10.88
CA THR A 72 7.59 15.50 10.21
C THR A 72 6.09 15.81 10.23
N ILE A 73 5.51 16.22 11.36
CA ILE A 73 4.07 16.48 11.49
C ILE A 73 3.68 17.77 10.75
N VAL A 74 4.50 18.81 10.82
CA VAL A 74 4.20 20.12 10.21
C VAL A 74 4.94 20.27 8.88
N GLY A 75 6.21 19.89 8.82
CA GLY A 75 7.02 20.08 7.62
C GLY A 75 6.60 19.20 6.45
N LEU A 76 6.26 17.91 6.68
CA LEU A 76 5.87 17.01 5.59
C LEU A 76 4.59 17.48 4.88
N PRO A 77 3.47 17.81 5.57
CA PRO A 77 2.29 18.35 4.90
C PRO A 77 2.54 19.70 4.22
N LEU A 78 3.40 20.56 4.79
CA LEU A 78 3.75 21.83 4.16
C LEU A 78 4.53 21.64 2.86
N VAL A 79 5.47 20.70 2.81
CA VAL A 79 6.24 20.39 1.58
C VAL A 79 5.31 19.80 0.52
N VAL A 80 4.50 18.80 0.89
CA VAL A 80 3.52 18.17 -0.02
C VAL A 80 2.51 19.20 -0.53
N GLY A 81 1.96 20.03 0.36
CA GLY A 81 1.02 21.09 0.02
C GLY A 81 1.65 22.18 -0.83
N GLY A 82 2.90 22.57 -0.55
CA GLY A 82 3.64 23.56 -1.33
C GLY A 82 3.94 23.09 -2.76
N ILE A 83 4.36 21.83 -2.92
CA ILE A 83 4.59 21.24 -4.25
C ILE A 83 3.25 21.17 -5.01
N THR A 84 2.20 20.67 -4.37
CA THR A 84 0.85 20.61 -4.95
C THR A 84 0.35 21.98 -5.41
N LEU A 85 0.53 23.02 -4.60
CA LEU A 85 0.14 24.39 -4.95
C LEU A 85 0.94 24.92 -6.14
N THR A 86 2.24 24.60 -6.21
CA THR A 86 3.10 24.96 -7.35
C THR A 86 2.64 24.28 -8.63
N LEU A 87 2.22 23.00 -8.56
CA LEU A 87 1.67 22.27 -9.70
C LEU A 87 0.31 22.85 -10.15
N PHE A 88 -0.56 23.25 -9.23
CA PHE A 88 -1.80 23.96 -9.58
C PHE A 88 -1.54 25.32 -10.22
N ALA A 89 -0.54 26.07 -9.75
CA ALA A 89 -0.14 27.31 -10.39
C ALA A 89 0.40 27.06 -11.81
N LEU A 90 1.19 26.00 -12.00
CA LEU A 90 1.69 25.58 -13.31
C LEU A 90 0.53 25.20 -14.25
N MET A 91 -0.50 24.55 -13.73
CA MET A 91 -1.71 24.20 -14.48
C MET A 91 -2.42 25.45 -15.03
N GLY A 92 -2.65 26.47 -14.19
CA GLY A 92 -3.26 27.72 -14.65
C GLY A 92 -2.41 28.48 -15.67
N ILE A 93 -1.08 28.46 -15.53
CA ILE A 93 -0.16 29.03 -16.53
C ILE A 93 -0.20 28.23 -17.84
N SER A 94 -0.24 26.91 -17.76
CA SER A 94 -0.28 26.03 -18.94
C SER A 94 -1.56 26.21 -19.75
N GLU A 95 -2.69 26.42 -19.06
CA GLU A 95 -3.97 26.74 -19.68
C GLU A 95 -3.91 28.10 -20.39
N ALA A 96 -3.28 29.11 -19.78
CA ALA A 96 -3.10 30.44 -20.38
C ALA A 96 -2.19 30.43 -21.62
N ILE A 97 -1.26 29.48 -21.72
CA ILE A 97 -0.32 29.34 -22.85
C ILE A 97 -0.83 28.33 -23.89
N GLY A 98 -1.90 27.58 -23.59
CA GLY A 98 -2.46 26.54 -24.47
C GLY A 98 -1.56 25.30 -24.59
N SER A 99 -0.81 24.96 -23.54
CA SER A 99 0.10 23.81 -23.54
C SER A 99 -0.53 22.59 -22.87
N ASP A 100 -1.11 21.70 -23.68
CA ASP A 100 -1.75 20.46 -23.20
C ASP A 100 -0.77 19.52 -22.49
N THR A 101 0.51 19.51 -22.90
CA THR A 101 1.55 18.65 -22.31
C THR A 101 1.94 19.08 -20.89
N LEU A 102 2.06 20.38 -20.65
CA LEU A 102 2.35 20.91 -19.32
C LEU A 102 1.14 20.77 -18.40
N PHE A 103 -0.06 20.95 -18.94
CA PHE A 103 -1.30 20.74 -18.22
C PHE A 103 -1.43 19.30 -17.72
N SER A 104 -1.29 18.32 -18.64
CA SER A 104 -1.41 16.90 -18.28
C SER A 104 -0.35 16.48 -17.26
N PHE A 105 0.90 16.90 -17.46
CA PHE A 105 1.98 16.63 -16.51
C PHE A 105 1.68 17.20 -15.11
N ALA A 106 1.27 18.47 -15.02
CA ALA A 106 0.99 19.12 -13.75
C ALA A 106 -0.19 18.46 -13.02
N PHE A 107 -1.24 18.11 -13.77
CA PHE A 107 -2.41 17.45 -13.24
C PHE A 107 -2.10 16.04 -12.75
N GLU A 108 -1.48 15.19 -13.58
CA GLU A 108 -1.13 13.82 -13.21
C GLU A 108 -0.19 13.80 -12.01
N THR A 109 0.89 14.60 -12.05
CA THR A 109 1.87 14.65 -10.95
C THR A 109 1.22 15.12 -9.64
N GLY A 110 0.34 16.13 -9.70
CA GLY A 110 -0.37 16.62 -8.53
C GLY A 110 -1.33 15.57 -7.96
N ALA A 111 -2.06 14.87 -8.83
CA ALA A 111 -2.96 13.79 -8.44
C ALA A 111 -2.20 12.64 -7.76
N TYR A 112 -1.08 12.18 -8.34
CA TYR A 112 -0.24 11.14 -7.75
C TYR A 112 0.30 11.55 -6.38
N LEU A 113 0.76 12.80 -6.23
CA LEU A 113 1.35 13.27 -4.99
C LEU A 113 0.32 13.35 -3.84
N ILE A 114 -0.90 13.84 -4.12
CA ILE A 114 -1.99 13.84 -3.15
C ILE A 114 -2.38 12.41 -2.78
N GLN A 115 -2.48 11.53 -3.78
CA GLN A 115 -2.90 10.15 -3.60
C GLN A 115 -1.90 9.36 -2.74
N ASP A 116 -0.60 9.45 -3.03
CA ASP A 116 0.46 8.78 -2.26
C ASP A 116 0.48 9.29 -0.81
N PHE A 117 0.27 10.59 -0.62
CA PHE A 117 0.16 11.17 0.71
C PHE A 117 -1.07 10.64 1.47
N CYS A 118 -2.23 10.55 0.83
CA CYS A 118 -3.43 9.96 1.43
C CYS A 118 -3.25 8.47 1.75
N GLN A 119 -2.63 7.71 0.85
CA GLN A 119 -2.32 6.30 1.08
C GLN A 119 -1.39 6.14 2.29
N ALA A 120 -0.34 6.96 2.41
CA ALA A 120 0.56 6.93 3.55
C ALA A 120 -0.16 7.21 4.89
N LEU A 121 -1.14 8.12 4.91
CA LEU A 121 -1.96 8.39 6.10
C LEU A 121 -2.86 7.20 6.47
N ILE A 122 -3.43 6.53 5.47
CA ILE A 122 -4.26 5.33 5.68
C ILE A 122 -3.40 4.19 6.20
N ASP A 123 -2.25 3.94 5.58
CA ASP A 123 -1.29 2.93 5.99
C ASP A 123 -0.76 3.18 7.40
N LEU A 124 -0.54 4.45 7.76
CA LEU A 124 -0.16 4.84 9.13
C LEU A 124 -1.27 4.52 10.13
N THR A 125 -2.53 4.75 9.75
CA THR A 125 -3.71 4.45 10.60
C THR A 125 -3.91 2.95 10.76
N LEU A 126 -3.67 2.19 9.70
CA LEU A 126 -3.81 0.73 9.69
C LEU A 126 -2.57 -0.01 10.17
N LEU A 127 -1.47 0.69 10.46
CA LEU A 127 -0.19 0.10 10.84
C LEU A 127 -0.29 -0.97 11.95
N PRO A 128 -1.05 -0.77 13.05
CA PRO A 128 -1.15 -1.80 14.09
C PRO A 128 -1.70 -3.12 13.54
N VAL A 129 -2.69 -3.03 12.64
CA VAL A 129 -3.34 -4.18 12.03
C VAL A 129 -2.45 -4.80 10.96
N SER A 130 -1.81 -3.98 10.12
CA SER A 130 -0.92 -4.48 9.06
C SER A 130 0.35 -5.10 9.62
N ALA A 131 0.92 -4.54 10.69
CA ALA A 131 2.06 -5.12 11.41
C ALA A 131 1.70 -6.47 12.05
N LEU A 132 0.52 -6.56 12.69
CA LEU A 132 0.04 -7.82 13.25
C LEU A 132 -0.15 -8.87 12.15
N ALA A 133 -0.86 -8.52 11.07
CA ALA A 133 -1.08 -9.40 9.92
C ALA A 133 0.25 -9.84 9.29
N MET A 134 1.21 -8.93 9.14
CA MET A 134 2.52 -9.27 8.59
C MET A 134 3.29 -10.24 9.48
N ALA A 135 3.25 -10.04 10.81
CA ALA A 135 3.89 -10.93 11.76
C ALA A 135 3.25 -12.33 11.76
N THR A 136 1.91 -12.40 11.85
CA THR A 136 1.19 -13.69 11.89
C THR A 136 1.31 -14.45 10.57
N ARG A 137 1.17 -13.78 9.42
CA ARG A 137 1.35 -14.40 8.10
C ARG A 137 2.80 -14.80 7.86
N GLY A 138 3.76 -14.02 8.35
CA GLY A 138 5.19 -14.36 8.30
C GLY A 138 5.51 -15.64 9.08
N ILE A 139 4.94 -15.78 10.29
CA ILE A 139 5.05 -17.01 11.08
C ILE A 139 4.40 -18.18 10.35
N SER A 140 3.17 -18.02 9.84
CA SER A 140 2.48 -19.07 9.07
C SER A 140 3.29 -19.52 7.85
N THR A 141 3.88 -18.58 7.11
CA THR A 141 4.73 -18.86 5.94
C THR A 141 5.98 -19.62 6.34
N GLY A 142 6.61 -19.26 7.47
CA GLY A 142 7.76 -19.98 8.02
C GLY A 142 7.40 -21.41 8.45
N LEU A 143 6.28 -21.59 9.15
CA LEU A 143 5.80 -22.91 9.58
C LEU A 143 5.47 -23.80 8.39
N GLN A 144 4.82 -23.25 7.34
CA GLN A 144 4.54 -23.98 6.11
C GLN A 144 5.81 -24.38 5.35
N ALA A 145 6.80 -23.48 5.28
CA ALA A 145 8.09 -23.79 4.67
C ALA A 145 8.86 -24.91 5.39
N THR A 146 8.66 -25.06 6.70
CA THR A 146 9.27 -26.16 7.50
C THR A 146 8.47 -27.47 7.48
N GLY A 147 7.28 -27.48 6.87
CA GLY A 147 6.40 -28.66 6.83
C GLY A 147 5.73 -29.00 8.17
N ILE A 148 5.78 -28.10 9.15
CA ILE A 148 5.16 -28.29 10.48
C ILE A 148 3.66 -27.97 10.43
N TYR A 149 3.25 -27.12 9.49
CA TYR A 149 1.90 -26.61 9.36
C TYR A 149 1.49 -26.57 7.89
N ASP A 150 0.32 -27.12 7.57
CA ASP A 150 -0.26 -26.98 6.23
C ASP A 150 -1.60 -26.24 6.36
N TYR A 151 -1.61 -24.98 5.95
CA TYR A 151 -2.79 -24.11 6.02
C TYR A 151 -3.93 -24.62 5.13
N ASP A 152 -3.60 -25.27 4.01
CA ASP A 152 -4.56 -25.67 2.98
C ASP A 152 -5.03 -27.13 3.14
N ALA A 153 -4.59 -27.84 4.18
CA ALA A 153 -4.90 -29.25 4.40
C ALA A 153 -6.40 -29.52 4.53
N ASP A 154 -7.14 -28.63 5.20
CA ASP A 154 -8.59 -28.76 5.37
C ASP A 154 -9.36 -28.40 4.09
N GLU A 155 -8.91 -27.41 3.30
CA GLU A 155 -9.55 -27.01 2.03
C GLU A 155 -9.44 -28.11 0.95
N GLN A 156 -8.37 -28.91 0.94
CA GLN A 156 -8.22 -30.04 0.01
C GLN A 156 -9.14 -31.22 0.35
N SER A 157 -9.43 -31.44 1.65
CA SER A 157 -10.27 -32.55 2.10
C SER A 157 -11.72 -32.42 1.63
N GLU A 158 -12.27 -31.20 1.56
CA GLU A 158 -13.63 -30.96 1.08
C GLU A 158 -13.75 -31.15 -0.45
N SER A 159 -12.70 -30.86 -1.21
CA SER A 159 -12.67 -30.98 -2.68
C SER A 159 -12.67 -32.42 -3.21
N LEU A 160 -12.34 -33.40 -2.35
CA LEU A 160 -12.30 -34.84 -2.68
C LEU A 160 -13.60 -35.59 -2.32
N THR A 161 -14.64 -34.86 -1.89
CA THR A 161 -15.95 -35.40 -1.49
C THR A 161 -17.06 -35.09 -2.50
N ILE A 162 -16.74 -35.11 -3.80
CA ILE A 162 -17.73 -35.03 -4.90
C ILE A 162 -17.61 -36.27 -5.79
#